data_AF-A0A670ZX25-F1
#
_entry.id   AF-A0A670ZX25-F1
#
_cell.length_a   1.000
_cell.length_b   1.000
_cell.length_c   1.000
_cell.angle_alpha   90.00
_cell.angle_beta   90.00
_cell.angle_gamma   90.00
#
_symmetry.space_group_name_H-M   'P 1'
#
loop_
_entity.id
_entity.type
_entity.pdbx_description
1 polymer ?
#
loop_
_entity_poly.entity_id
_entity_poly.type
_entity_poly.pdbx_seq_one_letter_code
_entity_poly.pdbx_strand_id
1 'polypeptide(L)'
;ILPPSSLCELSSARWGVCWVNFEALIITMSVVGGIILLTLFICCCVCCRKKKNRKVDKEDEKAAREQEQRRVRQEERRAEMKSRHDEIRKKYGLFKEENPYAKFENN
;
A
#
# COMPACT_ATOMS: atom_id res chain seq x y z
N ILE A 1 1.71 4.41 -47.53
CA ILE A 1 2.15 5.30 -48.63
C ILE A 1 1.15 6.44 -48.67
N LEU A 2 1.50 7.60 -48.09
CA LEU A 2 0.68 8.80 -48.14
C LEU A 2 1.05 9.56 -49.41
N PRO A 3 0.11 9.86 -50.33
CA PRO A 3 0.41 10.72 -51.46
C PRO A 3 0.79 12.12 -50.94
N PRO A 4 1.78 12.78 -51.56
CA PRO A 4 2.19 14.12 -51.15
C PRO A 4 1.04 15.11 -51.32
N SER A 5 0.92 16.05 -50.37
CA SER A 5 -0.13 17.08 -50.31
C SER A 5 -0.16 18.03 -51.53
N SER A 6 0.88 17.97 -52.37
CA SER A 6 0.94 18.71 -53.64
C SER A 6 0.05 18.14 -54.74
N LEU A 7 -0.42 16.89 -54.62
CA LEU A 7 -1.24 16.23 -55.65
C LEU A 7 -2.75 16.21 -55.30
N CYS A 8 -3.13 16.41 -54.04
CA CYS A 8 -4.53 16.53 -53.59
C CYS A 8 -4.60 17.05 -52.15
N GLU A 9 -5.60 17.88 -51.82
CA GLU A 9 -5.88 18.23 -50.42
C GLU A 9 -6.30 16.98 -49.63
N LEU A 10 -5.96 16.93 -48.34
CA LEU A 10 -6.26 15.81 -47.44
C LEU A 10 -7.77 15.52 -47.33
N SER A 11 -8.60 16.54 -47.59
CA SER A 11 -10.06 16.49 -47.70
C SER A 11 -10.56 15.72 -48.94
N SER A 12 -9.74 15.64 -49.99
CA SER A 12 -10.10 15.14 -51.32
C SER A 12 -9.61 13.71 -51.58
N ALA A 13 -8.65 13.26 -50.76
CA ALA A 13 -8.21 11.89 -50.73
C ALA A 13 -9.34 10.99 -50.19
N ARG A 14 -9.74 10.00 -50.99
CA ARG A 14 -10.77 9.01 -50.65
C ARG A 14 -10.14 7.64 -50.37
N TRP A 15 -10.55 6.99 -49.29
CA TRP A 15 -10.08 5.66 -48.91
C TRP A 15 -11.18 4.61 -49.12
N GLY A 16 -10.89 3.54 -49.87
CA GLY A 16 -11.74 2.35 -50.02
C GLY A 16 -13.02 2.56 -50.86
N VAL A 17 -13.89 3.49 -50.46
CA VAL A 17 -15.15 3.84 -51.14
C VAL A 17 -15.22 5.37 -51.23
N CYS A 18 -15.61 5.92 -52.39
CA CYS A 18 -15.55 7.36 -52.71
C CYS A 18 -16.37 8.32 -51.81
N TRP A 19 -16.92 7.84 -50.70
CA TRP A 19 -17.74 8.63 -49.77
C TRP A 19 -17.02 8.98 -48.46
N VAL A 20 -15.88 8.35 -48.14
CA VAL A 20 -15.20 8.58 -46.86
C VAL A 20 -13.88 9.34 -47.05
N ASN A 21 -13.80 10.54 -46.47
CA ASN A 21 -12.63 11.41 -46.51
C ASN A 21 -11.52 10.88 -45.59
N PHE A 22 -10.27 10.90 -46.06
CA PHE A 22 -9.09 10.52 -45.28
C PHE A 22 -8.95 11.35 -43.99
N GLU A 23 -9.32 12.62 -44.02
CA GLU A 23 -9.33 13.49 -42.84
C GLU A 23 -10.29 12.95 -41.75
N ALA A 24 -11.51 12.58 -42.12
CA ALA A 24 -12.48 12.00 -41.19
C ALA A 24 -12.01 10.64 -40.64
N LEU A 25 -11.30 9.85 -41.44
CA LEU A 25 -10.73 8.56 -41.02
C LEU A 25 -9.61 8.72 -39.99
N ILE A 26 -8.71 9.69 -40.20
CA ILE A 26 -7.62 9.95 -39.25
C ILE A 26 -8.19 10.47 -37.93
N ILE A 27 -9.17 11.38 -37.99
CA ILE A 27 -9.83 11.90 -36.78
C ILE A 27 -10.51 10.77 -36.02
N THR A 28 -11.31 9.94 -36.69
CA THR A 28 -12.02 8.82 -36.05
C THR A 28 -11.07 7.79 -35.47
N MET A 29 -10.02 7.37 -36.18
CA MET A 29 -9.02 6.45 -35.65
C MET A 29 -8.26 7.02 -34.45
N SER A 30 -7.97 8.33 -34.47
CA SER A 30 -7.33 9.01 -33.34
C SER A 30 -8.24 9.04 -32.11
N VAL A 31 -9.53 9.35 -32.31
CA VAL A 31 -10.52 9.37 -31.22
C VAL A 31 -10.73 7.97 -30.65
N VAL A 32 -10.89 6.95 -31.50
CA VAL A 32 -11.05 5.55 -31.08
C VAL A 32 -9.81 5.06 -30.33
N GLY A 33 -8.62 5.31 -30.89
CA GLY A 33 -7.35 4.99 -30.24
C GLY A 33 -7.20 5.70 -28.89
N GLY A 34 -7.55 6.98 -28.83
CA GLY A 34 -7.53 7.78 -27.60
C GLY A 34 -8.46 7.23 -26.52
N ILE A 35 -9.69 6.84 -26.87
CA ILE A 35 -10.64 6.24 -25.93
C ILE A 35 -10.14 4.88 -25.44
N ILE A 36 -9.60 4.04 -26.31
CA ILE A 36 -9.04 2.73 -25.93
C ILE A 36 -7.85 2.91 -24.98
N LEU A 37 -6.92 3.81 -25.29
CA LEU A 37 -5.79 4.08 -24.41
C LEU A 37 -6.22 4.68 -23.07
N LEU A 38 -7.16 5.61 -23.07
CA LEU A 38 -7.67 6.25 -21.86
C LEU A 38 -8.39 5.23 -20.96
N THR A 39 -9.24 4.38 -21.54
CA THR A 39 -9.96 3.33 -20.81
C THR A 39 -8.99 2.31 -20.21
N LEU A 40 -7.99 1.86 -20.97
CA LEU A 40 -6.93 0.98 -20.47
C LEU A 40 -6.14 1.64 -19.35
N PHE A 41 -5.74 2.90 -19.51
CA PHE A 41 -4.97 3.63 -18.51
C PHE A 41 -5.77 3.78 -17.20
N ILE A 42 -7.03 4.22 -17.26
CA ILE A 42 -7.90 4.35 -16.10
C ILE A 42 -8.16 2.98 -15.45
N CYS A 43 -8.48 1.96 -16.24
CA CYS A 43 -8.72 0.60 -15.75
C CYS A 43 -7.48 0.03 -15.05
N CYS A 44 -6.30 0.14 -15.66
CA CYS A 44 -5.05 -0.33 -15.07
C CYS A 44 -4.67 0.48 -13.81
N CYS A 45 -4.80 1.81 -13.84
CA CYS A 45 -4.48 2.64 -12.69
C CYS A 45 -5.41 2.38 -11.50
N VAL A 46 -6.73 2.28 -11.72
CA VAL A 46 -7.71 2.12 -10.62
C VAL A 46 -7.71 0.67 -10.09
N CYS A 47 -7.68 -0.34 -10.97
CA CYS A 47 -7.72 -1.74 -10.54
C CYS A 47 -6.41 -2.20 -9.89
N CYS A 48 -5.25 -1.80 -10.43
CA CYS A 48 -3.95 -2.20 -9.86
C CYS A 48 -3.64 -1.43 -8.58
N ARG A 49 -4.00 -0.14 -8.46
CA ARG A 49 -3.84 0.62 -7.21
C ARG A 49 -4.70 0.07 -6.08
N LYS A 50 -5.98 -0.24 -6.34
CA LYS A 50 -6.86 -0.86 -5.32
C LYS A 50 -6.36 -2.23 -4.87
N LYS A 51 -5.88 -3.08 -5.79
CA LYS A 51 -5.31 -4.39 -5.44
C LYS A 51 -4.02 -4.27 -4.62
N LYS A 52 -3.17 -3.28 -4.92
CA LYS A 52 -1.93 -3.04 -4.18
C LYS A 52 -2.22 -2.55 -2.75
N ASN A 53 -3.10 -1.57 -2.57
CA ASN A 53 -3.47 -1.08 -1.24
C ASN A 53 -4.06 -2.20 -0.38
N ARG A 54 -4.99 -2.99 -0.91
CA ARG A 54 -5.58 -4.12 -0.17
C ARG A 54 -4.56 -5.19 0.25
N LYS A 55 -3.45 -5.35 -0.49
CA LYS A 55 -2.37 -6.27 -0.09
C LYS A 55 -1.52 -5.66 1.03
N VAL A 56 -1.20 -4.37 0.97
CA VAL A 56 -0.44 -3.68 2.01
C VAL A 56 -1.20 -3.73 3.34
N ASP A 57 -2.50 -3.39 3.35
CA ASP A 57 -3.31 -3.43 4.57
C ASP A 57 -3.34 -4.82 5.23
N LYS A 58 -3.39 -5.89 4.42
CA LYS A 58 -3.39 -7.27 4.92
C LYS A 58 -2.05 -7.70 5.51
N GLU A 59 -0.95 -7.22 4.96
CA GLU A 59 0.39 -7.55 5.46
C GLU A 59 0.70 -6.75 6.73
N ASP A 60 0.27 -5.49 6.81
CA ASP A 60 0.36 -4.67 8.03
C ASP A 60 -0.45 -5.28 9.18
N GLU A 61 -1.66 -5.77 8.92
CA GLU A 61 -2.48 -6.44 9.95
C GLU A 61 -1.79 -7.71 10.49
N LYS A 62 -1.16 -8.51 9.62
CA LYS A 62 -0.38 -9.68 10.06
C LYS A 62 0.84 -9.27 10.87
N ALA A 63 1.55 -8.24 10.46
CA ALA A 63 2.72 -7.74 11.17
C ALA A 63 2.35 -7.24 12.58
N ALA A 64 1.22 -6.54 12.72
CA ALA A 64 0.71 -6.10 14.01
C ALA A 64 0.41 -7.30 14.95
N ARG A 65 -0.26 -8.34 14.46
CA ARG A 65 -0.54 -9.56 15.23
C ARG A 65 0.74 -10.26 15.68
N GLU A 66 1.74 -10.34 14.81
CA GLU A 66 3.01 -11.00 15.15
C GLU A 66 3.80 -10.20 16.19
N GLN A 67 3.79 -8.87 16.11
CA GLN A 67 4.39 -8.01 17.13
C GLN A 67 3.72 -8.18 18.49
N GLU A 68 2.39 -8.26 18.53
CA GLU A 68 1.65 -8.50 19.77
C GLU A 68 2.00 -9.86 20.38
N GLN A 69 2.04 -10.93 19.58
CA GLN A 69 2.49 -12.25 20.06
C GLN A 69 3.94 -12.25 20.57
N ARG A 70 4.81 -11.43 20.00
CA ARG A 70 6.19 -11.26 20.48
C ARG A 70 6.23 -10.50 21.81
N ARG A 71 5.40 -9.45 21.96
CA ARG A 71 5.26 -8.68 23.21
C ARG A 71 4.73 -9.55 24.34
N VAL A 72 3.65 -10.30 24.10
CA VAL A 72 3.07 -11.22 25.10
C VAL A 72 4.12 -12.23 25.58
N ARG A 73 4.88 -12.86 24.68
CA ARG A 73 5.97 -13.78 25.08
C ARG A 73 7.09 -13.11 25.85
N GLN A 74 7.40 -11.84 25.57
CA GLN A 74 8.39 -11.10 26.34
C GLN A 74 7.87 -10.74 27.73
N GLU A 75 6.60 -10.34 27.83
CA GLU A 75 5.93 -10.03 29.09
C GLU A 75 5.81 -11.26 29.98
N GLU A 76 5.46 -12.41 29.39
CA GLU A 76 5.40 -13.69 30.09
C GLU A 76 6.76 -14.06 30.72
N ARG A 77 7.85 -13.97 29.94
CA ARG A 77 9.21 -14.19 30.47
C ARG A 77 9.60 -13.21 31.57
N ARG A 78 9.19 -11.94 31.44
CA ARG A 78 9.44 -10.90 32.47
C ARG A 78 8.65 -11.18 33.74
N ALA A 79 7.39 -11.59 33.62
CA ALA A 79 6.54 -11.95 34.74
C ALA A 79 7.06 -13.20 35.45
N GLU A 80 7.46 -14.23 34.69
CA GLU A 80 8.09 -15.44 35.24
C GLU A 80 9.37 -15.08 36.01
N MET A 81 10.29 -14.32 35.39
CA MET A 81 11.53 -13.92 36.06
C MET A 81 11.27 -13.06 37.31
N LYS A 82 10.29 -12.16 37.27
CA LYS A 82 9.89 -11.36 38.41
C LYS A 82 9.31 -12.23 39.54
N SER A 83 8.45 -13.18 39.21
CA SER A 83 7.86 -14.10 40.19
C SER A 83 8.94 -14.96 40.87
N ARG A 84 9.90 -15.50 40.10
CA ARG A 84 11.04 -16.25 40.63
C ARG A 84 11.92 -15.38 41.55
N HIS A 85 12.20 -14.13 41.16
CA HIS A 85 12.95 -13.21 42.01
C HIS A 85 12.19 -12.85 43.29
N ASP A 86 10.88 -12.63 43.20
CA ASP A 86 10.05 -12.28 44.36
C ASP A 86 9.90 -13.46 45.32
N GLU A 87 9.80 -14.70 44.82
CA GLU A 87 9.85 -15.92 45.64
C GLU A 87 11.18 -16.09 46.36
N ILE A 88 12.32 -15.89 45.69
CA ILE A 88 13.65 -15.92 46.32
C ILE A 88 13.73 -14.85 47.41
N ARG A 89 13.29 -13.62 47.10
CA ARG A 89 13.28 -12.51 48.06
C ARG A 89 12.48 -12.87 49.32
N LYS A 90 11.31 -13.50 49.18
CA LYS A 90 10.49 -13.98 50.31
C LYS A 90 11.19 -15.09 51.09
N LYS A 91 11.77 -16.09 50.41
CA LYS A 91 12.43 -17.24 51.04
C LYS A 91 13.56 -16.84 51.99
N TYR A 92 14.32 -15.80 51.63
CA TYR A 92 15.45 -15.31 52.43
C TYR A 92 15.09 -14.11 53.34
N GLY A 93 13.80 -13.80 53.52
CA GLY A 93 13.38 -12.68 54.37
C GLY A 93 13.83 -11.30 53.86
N LEU A 94 14.23 -11.21 52.59
CA LEU A 94 14.66 -9.98 51.92
C LEU A 94 13.46 -9.15 51.43
N PHE A 95 12.25 -9.46 51.90
CA PHE A 95 11.11 -8.56 51.84
C PHE A 95 11.38 -7.48 52.88
N LYS A 96 11.98 -6.38 52.44
CA LYS A 96 12.12 -5.17 53.25
C LYS A 96 10.75 -4.82 53.85
N GLU A 97 10.58 -5.11 55.13
CA GLU A 97 9.97 -4.17 56.05
C GLU A 97 10.48 -2.77 55.67
N GLU A 98 9.54 -1.86 55.43
CA GLU A 98 9.68 -0.54 54.79
C GLU A 98 11.13 -0.02 54.64
N ASN A 99 11.51 0.27 53.39
CA ASN A 99 12.85 0.77 53.04
C ASN A 99 13.27 1.94 53.96
N PRO A 100 14.27 1.80 54.86
CA PRO A 100 14.60 2.82 55.87
C PRO A 100 15.04 4.18 55.31
N TYR A 101 15.34 4.24 54.01
CA TYR A 101 15.71 5.43 53.26
C TYR A 101 14.53 6.16 52.58
N ALA A 102 13.33 5.58 52.54
CA ALA A 102 12.15 6.22 51.94
C ALA A 102 11.70 7.48 52.69
N LYS A 103 12.15 7.67 53.94
CA LYS A 103 11.87 8.86 54.76
C LYS A 103 12.46 10.15 54.18
N PHE A 104 13.47 10.06 53.31
CA PHE A 104 14.20 11.22 52.80
C PHE A 104 13.75 11.69 51.40
N GLU A 105 12.83 10.99 50.74
CA GLU A 105 12.36 11.36 49.40
C GLU A 105 11.18 12.35 49.40
N ASN A 106 10.62 12.68 50.58
CA ASN A 106 9.54 13.65 50.76
C ASN A 106 10.04 14.96 51.42
N ASN A 107 11.02 15.65 50.83
CA ASN A 107 11.34 17.03 51.20
C ASN A 107 11.73 17.88 49.98
#